data_AF-A0A7W6GFX5-F1
#
_entry.id   AF-A0A7W6GFX5-F1
#
_cell.length_a   1.000
_cell.length_b   1.000
_cell.length_c   1.000
_cell.angle_alpha   90.00
_cell.angle_beta   90.00
_cell.angle_gamma   90.00
#
_symmetry.space_group_name_H-M   'P 1'
#
loop_
_entity.id
_entity.type
_entity.pdbx_description
1 polymer ?
#
loop_
_entity_poly.entity_id
_entity_poly.type
_entity_poly.pdbx_seq_one_letter_code
_entity_poly.pdbx_strand_id
1 'polypeptide(L)'
;MRIDGLGRAFSGGGAARQAASGAFRLSDPVATETARQAPPTLSAQGLGALLALQAEEETPRERRRRAVRRGRGLLDALDGLRLALVEGRADAQLLAGMAQNLAGRCGQTGDAALDDTLSAIEVRAQVELAKRGL
;
A
#
# COMPACT_ATOMS: atom_id res chain seq x y z
N MET A 1 9.12 9.35 -36.89
CA MET A 1 8.17 9.89 -37.89
C MET A 1 6.87 9.12 -37.75
N ARG A 2 5.74 9.84 -37.59
CA ARG A 2 4.37 9.31 -37.44
C ARG A 2 3.97 8.49 -38.67
N ILE A 3 3.11 7.50 -38.48
CA ILE A 3 2.24 6.99 -39.54
C ILE A 3 0.79 7.09 -39.06
N ASP A 4 0.08 8.06 -39.62
CA ASP A 4 -1.37 8.19 -39.55
C ASP A 4 -2.00 7.40 -40.72
N GLY A 5 -3.04 6.63 -40.38
CA GLY A 5 -4.25 6.26 -41.12
C GLY A 5 -4.25 5.95 -42.63
N LEU A 6 -5.04 4.93 -43.02
CA LEU A 6 -6.21 5.02 -43.92
C LEU A 6 -6.61 3.65 -44.49
N GLY A 7 -7.92 3.37 -44.55
CA GLY A 7 -8.49 2.24 -45.31
C GLY A 7 -9.86 1.82 -44.76
N ARG A 8 -10.91 2.64 -44.95
CA ARG A 8 -11.92 2.57 -46.02
C ARG A 8 -12.93 1.41 -45.88
N ALA A 9 -14.20 1.81 -45.83
CA ALA A 9 -15.39 0.97 -45.74
C ALA A 9 -15.76 0.26 -47.06
N PHE A 10 -16.47 -0.86 -46.94
CA PHE A 10 -17.39 -1.37 -47.96
C PHE A 10 -18.75 -1.69 -47.35
N SER A 11 -19.78 -0.99 -47.85
CA SER A 11 -21.19 -1.34 -47.74
C SER A 11 -21.58 -2.27 -48.89
N GLY A 12 -22.31 -3.35 -48.61
CA GLY A 12 -22.93 -4.19 -49.62
C GLY A 12 -24.29 -4.68 -49.14
N GLY A 13 -25.36 -4.14 -49.73
CA GLY A 13 -26.72 -4.63 -49.55
C GLY A 13 -27.05 -5.75 -50.55
N GLY A 14 -27.92 -6.66 -50.15
CA GLY A 14 -28.50 -7.67 -51.03
C GLY A 14 -29.60 -8.45 -50.31
N ALA A 15 -30.85 -8.19 -50.67
CA ALA A 15 -32.00 -8.97 -50.21
C ALA A 15 -32.19 -10.18 -51.12
N ALA A 16 -32.44 -11.36 -50.53
CA ALA A 16 -33.08 -12.47 -51.23
C ALA A 16 -33.92 -13.30 -50.25
N ARG A 17 -35.19 -13.45 -50.58
CA ARG A 17 -36.18 -14.32 -49.93
C ARG A 17 -36.33 -15.57 -50.80
N GLN A 18 -36.19 -16.77 -50.25
CA GLN A 18 -36.89 -17.94 -50.77
C GLN A 18 -37.11 -18.98 -49.66
N ALA A 19 -38.25 -19.66 -49.75
CA ALA A 19 -38.90 -20.43 -48.71
C ALA A 19 -38.87 -21.95 -48.96
N ALA A 20 -39.24 -22.69 -47.91
CA ALA A 20 -39.59 -24.13 -47.81
C ALA A 20 -38.41 -25.12 -47.89
N SER A 21 -38.28 -26.19 -47.09
CA SER A 21 -39.19 -26.91 -46.18
C SER A 21 -38.35 -27.85 -45.29
N GLY A 22 -38.70 -28.02 -44.02
CA GLY A 22 -38.10 -29.04 -43.16
C GLY A 22 -38.50 -28.87 -41.71
N ALA A 23 -39.56 -29.56 -41.30
CA ALA A 23 -40.17 -29.46 -39.99
C ALA A 23 -39.34 -30.20 -38.92
N PHE A 24 -38.98 -29.48 -37.86
CA PHE A 24 -38.75 -30.06 -36.54
C PHE A 24 -39.34 -29.09 -35.51
N ARG A 25 -40.32 -29.54 -34.74
CA ARG A 25 -40.90 -28.80 -33.61
C ARG A 25 -40.73 -29.68 -32.37
N LEU A 26 -39.92 -29.20 -31.43
CA LEU A 26 -39.80 -29.78 -30.11
C LEU A 26 -40.97 -29.26 -29.27
N SER A 27 -41.73 -30.16 -28.65
CA SER A 27 -42.82 -29.80 -27.74
C SER A 27 -42.27 -29.02 -26.55
N ASP A 28 -42.93 -27.90 -26.27
CA ASP A 28 -42.72 -27.03 -25.13
C ASP A 28 -43.32 -27.71 -23.88
N PRO A 29 -42.52 -27.97 -22.83
CA PRO A 29 -42.94 -27.65 -21.49
C PRO A 29 -42.32 -26.31 -21.15
N VAL A 30 -43.20 -25.32 -20.91
CA VAL A 30 -42.88 -24.02 -20.34
C VAL A 30 -41.99 -24.22 -19.11
N ALA A 31 -40.70 -24.12 -19.34
CA ALA A 31 -39.69 -23.82 -18.34
C ALA A 31 -39.02 -22.57 -18.87
N THR A 32 -39.56 -21.42 -18.46
CA THR A 32 -38.80 -20.17 -18.49
C THR A 32 -37.60 -20.33 -17.57
N GLU A 33 -36.54 -20.97 -18.05
CA GLU A 33 -35.21 -20.76 -17.48
C GLU A 33 -34.89 -19.30 -17.76
N THR A 34 -35.16 -18.50 -16.73
CA THR A 34 -34.78 -17.11 -16.69
C THR A 34 -33.27 -17.12 -16.78
N ALA A 35 -32.71 -16.67 -17.90
CA ALA A 35 -31.26 -16.48 -18.01
C ALA A 35 -30.83 -15.62 -16.82
N ARG A 36 -30.16 -16.24 -15.84
CA ARG A 36 -29.62 -15.51 -14.68
C ARG A 36 -28.60 -14.55 -15.25
N GLN A 37 -28.96 -13.27 -15.26
CA GLN A 37 -28.02 -12.19 -15.53
C GLN A 37 -26.84 -12.38 -14.59
N ALA A 38 -25.65 -12.52 -15.16
CA ALA A 38 -24.43 -12.53 -14.38
C ALA A 38 -24.41 -11.24 -13.53
N PRO A 39 -24.05 -11.32 -12.23
CA PRO A 39 -24.00 -10.14 -11.39
C PRO A 39 -23.09 -9.10 -12.05
N PRO A 40 -23.47 -7.80 -12.02
CA PRO A 40 -22.62 -6.77 -12.59
C PRO A 40 -21.25 -6.85 -11.94
N THR A 41 -20.21 -6.97 -12.76
CA THR A 41 -18.82 -6.86 -12.29
C THR A 41 -18.66 -5.51 -11.61
N LEU A 42 -18.36 -5.52 -10.31
CA LEU A 42 -18.07 -4.31 -9.53
C LEU A 42 -17.03 -3.48 -10.29
N SER A 43 -17.47 -2.33 -10.80
CA SER A 43 -16.64 -1.43 -11.59
C SER A 43 -15.46 -0.95 -10.76
N ALA A 44 -14.24 -1.07 -11.31
CA ALA A 44 -12.99 -0.64 -10.66
C ALA A 44 -13.02 0.82 -10.14
N GLN A 45 -13.93 1.66 -10.65
CA GLN A 45 -14.16 3.02 -10.14
C GLN A 45 -14.61 3.06 -8.66
N GLY A 46 -15.37 2.07 -8.19
CA GLY A 46 -15.80 1.99 -6.78
C GLY A 46 -14.64 1.64 -5.83
N LEU A 47 -13.70 0.82 -6.29
CA LEU A 47 -12.46 0.51 -5.54
C LEU A 47 -11.53 1.73 -5.48
N GLY A 48 -11.47 2.53 -6.56
CA GLY A 48 -10.72 3.79 -6.58
C GLY A 48 -11.21 4.79 -5.53
N ALA A 49 -12.52 4.87 -5.29
CA ALA A 49 -13.09 5.74 -4.25
C ALA A 49 -12.77 5.26 -2.83
N LEU A 50 -12.75 3.95 -2.59
CA LEU A 50 -12.35 3.37 -1.30
C LEU A 50 -10.84 3.51 -1.04
N LEU A 51 -10.01 3.35 -2.08
CA LEU A 51 -8.57 3.59 -2.00
C LEU A 51 -8.26 5.07 -1.77
N ALA A 52 -8.99 6.00 -2.39
CA ALA A 52 -8.84 7.43 -2.15
C ALA A 52 -9.25 7.81 -0.71
N LEU A 53 -10.27 7.16 -0.14
CA LEU A 53 -10.64 7.34 1.28
C LEU A 53 -9.62 6.71 2.24
N GLN A 54 -8.95 5.63 1.84
CA GLN A 54 -7.83 5.03 2.58
C GLN A 54 -6.51 5.80 2.42
N ALA A 55 -6.42 6.67 1.41
CA ALA A 55 -5.29 7.54 1.17
C ALA A 55 -5.38 8.85 1.98
N GLU A 56 -5.97 8.81 3.18
CA GLU A 56 -5.77 9.90 4.14
C GLU A 56 -4.28 9.97 4.47
N GLU A 57 -3.60 10.96 3.89
CA GLU A 57 -2.21 11.26 4.20
C GLU A 57 -2.09 11.50 5.71
N GLU A 58 -1.13 10.82 6.37
CA GLU A 58 -0.89 10.98 7.80
C GLU A 58 -0.74 12.47 8.13
N THR A 59 -1.63 12.97 9.00
CA THR A 59 -1.67 14.41 9.28
C THR A 59 -0.32 14.86 9.85
N PRO A 60 0.13 16.11 9.64
CA PRO A 60 1.38 16.59 10.22
C PRO A 60 1.48 16.36 11.74
N ARG A 61 0.35 16.44 12.45
CA ARG A 61 0.24 16.17 13.88
C ARG A 61 0.50 14.70 14.23
N GLU A 62 0.02 13.76 13.42
CA GLU A 62 0.25 12.33 13.60
C GLU A 62 1.69 11.94 13.31
N ARG A 63 2.27 12.44 12.21
CA ARG A 63 3.69 12.28 11.89
C ARG A 63 4.57 12.75 13.05
N ARG A 64 4.30 13.94 13.56
CA ARG A 64 4.99 14.50 14.74
C ARG A 64 4.81 13.61 15.98
N ARG A 65 3.60 13.14 16.28
CA ARG A 65 3.32 12.27 17.43
C ARG A 65 4.10 10.95 17.33
N ARG A 66 4.11 10.33 16.14
CA ARG A 66 4.83 9.09 15.86
C ARG A 66 6.34 9.27 16.02
N ALA A 67 6.89 10.36 15.48
CA ALA A 67 8.30 10.68 15.56
C ALA A 67 8.75 10.96 17.01
N VAL A 68 7.98 11.73 17.79
CA VAL A 68 8.26 11.95 19.22
C VAL A 68 8.24 10.64 20.01
N ARG A 69 7.24 9.78 19.77
CA ARG A 69 7.17 8.46 20.44
C ARG A 69 8.40 7.61 20.14
N ARG A 70 8.86 7.61 18.88
CA ARG A 70 10.07 6.90 18.46
C ARG A 70 11.32 7.49 19.12
N GLY A 71 11.47 8.81 19.12
CA GLY A 71 12.58 9.49 19.77
C GLY A 71 12.69 9.13 21.25
N ARG A 72 11.55 9.10 21.97
CA ARG A 72 11.50 8.63 23.36
C ARG A 72 11.95 7.18 23.50
N GLY A 73 11.47 6.27 22.64
CA GLY A 73 11.91 4.88 22.66
C GLY A 73 13.43 4.71 22.45
N LEU A 74 14.05 5.52 21.59
CA LEU A 74 15.51 5.54 21.42
C LEU A 74 16.25 6.08 22.65
N LEU A 75 15.73 7.15 23.26
CA LEU A 75 16.29 7.71 24.49
C LEU A 75 16.21 6.71 25.66
N ASP A 76 15.05 6.07 25.84
CA ASP A 76 14.85 5.05 26.88
C ASP A 76 15.81 3.86 26.69
N ALA A 77 16.04 3.44 25.44
CA ALA A 77 17.02 2.41 25.12
C ALA A 77 18.46 2.87 25.42
N LEU A 78 18.82 4.12 25.10
CA LEU A 78 20.14 4.68 25.43
C LEU A 78 20.36 4.81 26.94
N ASP A 79 19.33 5.15 27.70
CA ASP A 79 19.39 5.24 29.15
C ASP A 79 19.51 3.87 29.81
N GLY A 80 18.72 2.88 29.34
CA GLY A 80 18.87 1.49 29.77
C GLY A 80 20.26 0.93 29.44
N LEU A 81 20.83 1.33 28.29
CA LEU A 81 22.19 0.98 27.92
C LEU A 81 23.23 1.58 28.88
N ARG A 82 23.06 2.85 29.22
CA ARG A 82 23.92 3.57 30.16
C ARG A 82 23.88 2.90 31.53
N LEU A 83 22.70 2.54 32.02
CA LEU A 83 22.55 1.85 33.30
C LEU A 83 23.26 0.48 33.28
N ALA A 84 23.02 -0.32 32.24
CA ALA A 84 23.68 -1.62 32.09
C ALA A 84 25.21 -1.50 32.08
N LEU A 85 25.77 -0.46 31.42
CA LEU A 85 27.20 -0.20 31.42
C LEU A 85 27.75 0.16 32.81
N VAL A 86 27.02 0.98 33.58
CA VAL A 86 27.39 1.31 34.96
C VAL A 86 27.39 0.07 35.84
N GLU A 87 26.51 -0.88 35.58
CA GLU A 87 26.43 -2.17 36.27
C GLU A 87 27.41 -3.22 35.72
N GLY A 88 28.18 -2.89 34.67
CA GLY A 88 29.15 -3.80 34.04
C GLY A 88 28.50 -4.92 33.20
N ARG A 89 27.25 -4.75 32.75
CA ARG A 89 26.52 -5.72 31.93
C ARG A 89 26.49 -5.32 30.45
N ALA A 90 26.62 -6.30 29.57
CA ALA A 90 26.38 -6.16 28.13
C ALA A 90 25.07 -6.87 27.77
N ASP A 91 23.97 -6.11 27.70
CA ASP A 91 22.65 -6.67 27.40
C ASP A 91 22.37 -6.70 25.89
N ALA A 92 22.43 -7.91 25.30
CA ALA A 92 22.14 -8.14 23.90
C ALA A 92 20.66 -7.87 23.54
N GLN A 93 19.73 -8.08 24.45
CA GLN A 93 18.30 -7.85 24.22
C GLN A 93 18.02 -6.35 24.08
N LEU A 94 18.66 -5.55 24.92
CA LEU A 94 18.55 -4.09 24.86
C LEU A 94 19.14 -3.50 23.58
N LEU A 95 20.27 -4.05 23.12
CA LEU A 95 20.87 -3.68 21.83
C LEU A 95 19.98 -4.06 20.64
N ALA A 96 19.40 -5.25 20.65
CA ALA A 96 18.45 -5.68 19.63
C ALA A 96 17.22 -4.77 19.57
N GLY A 97 16.68 -4.38 20.73
CA GLY A 97 15.57 -3.41 20.82
C GLY A 97 15.95 -2.03 20.27
N MET A 98 17.16 -1.55 20.56
CA MET A 98 17.67 -0.28 20.00
C MET A 98 17.81 -0.34 18.47
N ALA A 99 18.34 -1.43 17.93
CA ALA A 99 18.46 -1.65 16.48
C ALA A 99 17.09 -1.69 15.79
N GLN A 100 16.09 -2.33 16.40
CA GLN A 100 14.72 -2.34 15.87
C GLN A 100 14.09 -0.94 15.83
N ASN A 101 14.29 -0.14 16.87
CA ASN A 101 13.81 1.25 16.90
C ASN A 101 14.47 2.11 15.80
N LEU A 102 15.76 1.90 15.53
CA LEU A 102 16.47 2.57 14.44
C LEU A 102 15.96 2.15 13.06
N ALA A 103 15.68 0.86 12.85
CA ALA A 103 15.18 0.34 11.58
C ALA A 103 13.82 0.93 11.16
N GLY A 104 13.01 1.37 12.13
CA GLY A 104 11.77 2.09 11.88
C GLY A 104 12.05 3.47 11.28
N ARG A 105 12.01 3.60 9.95
CA ARG A 105 12.10 4.90 9.27
C ARG A 105 10.82 5.72 9.48
N CYS A 106 10.96 6.96 9.93
CA CYS A 106 9.94 8.00 9.77
C CYS A 106 10.42 8.99 8.71
N GLY A 107 9.52 9.42 7.83
CA GLY A 107 9.78 10.58 6.98
C GLY A 107 9.88 11.86 7.81
N GLN A 108 10.14 12.97 7.13
CA GLN A 108 10.18 14.29 7.76
C GLN A 108 8.85 14.60 8.47
N THR A 109 8.94 15.16 9.66
CA THR A 109 7.75 15.50 10.45
C THR A 109 7.10 16.81 10.00
N GLY A 110 7.88 17.67 9.34
CA GLY A 110 7.51 19.05 8.99
C GLY A 110 7.95 20.07 10.04
N ASP A 111 8.63 19.62 11.11
CA ASP A 111 9.25 20.46 12.15
C ASP A 111 10.76 20.21 12.13
N ALA A 112 11.51 21.15 11.53
CA ALA A 112 12.95 21.00 11.32
C ALA A 112 13.73 20.79 12.63
N ALA A 113 13.34 21.49 13.71
CA ALA A 113 14.02 21.36 14.99
C ALA A 113 13.82 19.97 15.61
N LEU A 114 12.62 19.39 15.43
CA LEU A 114 12.35 18.01 15.85
C LEU A 114 13.14 17.00 15.01
N ASP A 115 13.15 17.17 13.69
CA ASP A 115 13.85 16.28 12.77
C ASP A 115 15.38 16.28 13.05
N ASP A 116 15.97 17.45 13.29
CA ASP A 116 17.39 17.59 13.67
C ASP A 116 17.69 16.89 15.01
N THR A 117 16.82 17.08 16.01
CA THR A 117 16.98 16.44 17.32
C THR A 117 16.91 14.93 17.21
N LEU A 118 15.96 14.41 16.43
CA LEU A 118 15.81 12.98 16.18
C LEU A 118 17.04 12.41 15.46
N SER A 119 17.57 13.12 14.45
CA SER A 119 18.79 12.73 13.76
C SER A 119 19.98 12.63 14.72
N ALA A 120 20.15 13.59 15.64
CA ALA A 120 21.22 13.55 16.64
C ALA A 120 21.10 12.34 17.58
N ILE A 121 19.88 11.98 18.00
CA ILE A 121 19.60 10.79 18.82
C ILE A 121 19.95 9.51 18.03
N GLU A 122 19.56 9.43 16.76
CA GLU A 122 19.83 8.28 15.91
C GLU A 122 21.34 8.06 15.70
N VAL A 123 22.08 9.13 15.40
CA VAL A 123 23.54 9.06 15.25
C VAL A 123 24.17 8.53 16.53
N ARG A 124 23.72 8.99 17.69
CA ARG A 124 24.23 8.49 18.97
C ARG A 124 23.92 7.00 19.15
N ALA A 125 22.70 6.56 18.87
CA ALA A 125 22.32 5.15 18.97
C ALA A 125 23.12 4.27 18.00
N GLN A 126 23.33 4.71 16.75
CA GLN A 126 24.16 4.00 15.77
C GLN A 126 25.61 3.86 16.24
N VAL A 127 26.19 4.93 16.79
CA VAL A 127 27.55 4.87 17.35
C VAL A 127 27.63 3.89 18.52
N GLU A 128 26.62 3.85 19.38
CA GLU A 128 26.59 2.91 20.50
C GLU A 128 26.46 1.45 20.04
N LEU A 129 25.70 1.18 18.99
CA LEU A 129 25.64 -0.15 18.35
C LEU A 129 26.99 -0.51 17.71
N ALA A 130 27.59 0.41 16.95
CA ALA A 130 28.86 0.19 16.26
C ALA A 130 30.01 -0.10 17.23
N LYS A 131 30.04 0.57 18.39
CA LYS A 131 31.00 0.28 19.48
C LYS A 131 30.93 -1.16 19.99
N ARG A 132 29.84 -1.86 19.71
CA ARG A 132 29.55 -3.22 20.18
C ARG A 132 29.57 -4.23 19.04
N GLY A 133 29.96 -3.80 17.84
CA GLY A 133 30.04 -4.64 16.65
C GLY A 133 28.69 -4.94 16.00
N LEU A 134 27.69 -4.08 16.21
CA LEU A 134 26.36 -4.16 15.59
C LEU A 134 26.14 -3.03 14.57
#